data_AF-A0A946HMC6-F1
#
_entry.id   AF-A0A946HMC6-F1
#
_cell.length_a   1.000
_cell.length_b   1.000
_cell.length_c   1.000
_cell.angle_alpha   90.00
_cell.angle_beta   90.00
_cell.angle_gamma   90.00
#
_symmetry.space_group_name_H-M   'P 1'
#
loop_
_entity.id
_entity.type
_entity.pdbx_description
1 polymer ?
#
loop_
_entity_poly.entity_id
_entity_poly.type
_entity_poly.pdbx_seq_one_letter_code
_entity_poly.pdbx_strand_id
1 'polypeptide(L)'
;MRIGLYPGTFDPITLGHLDIISRAALLVDRLVIGVAINRDKGPLFSLEDRVAMIKAECAALGTATGTEIVAHPFENLLIDCAHDVGAQVIVRGLRAVADFEYEFQMVGMNRAMDSSVETVFLMAEAKHQAIASKLVKEIARLDGDV
;
A
#
# COMPACT_ATOMS: atom_id res chain seq x y z
N MET A 1 11.94 -6.71 16.31
CA MET A 1 11.28 -5.58 15.63
C MET A 1 10.42 -6.16 14.53
N ARG A 2 9.11 -5.91 14.55
CA ARG A 2 8.15 -6.35 13.54
C ARG A 2 8.12 -5.31 12.43
N ILE A 3 8.49 -5.68 11.21
CA ILE A 3 8.48 -4.79 10.06
C ILE A 3 7.35 -5.21 9.12
N GLY A 4 6.44 -4.27 8.85
CA GLY A 4 5.38 -4.43 7.87
C GLY A 4 5.74 -3.79 6.53
N LEU A 5 5.30 -4.40 5.43
CA LEU A 5 5.34 -3.84 4.09
C LEU A 5 3.90 -3.66 3.60
N TYR A 6 3.50 -2.43 3.28
CA TYR A 6 2.26 -2.12 2.58
C TYR A 6 2.58 -1.74 1.13
N PRO A 7 2.48 -2.69 0.18
CA PRO A 7 2.84 -2.44 -1.20
C PRO A 7 1.66 -1.87 -2.00
N GLY A 8 1.95 -1.03 -2.98
CA GLY A 8 0.95 -0.47 -3.87
C GLY A 8 1.57 0.42 -4.95
N THR A 9 0.78 0.75 -5.97
CA THR A 9 1.20 1.76 -6.96
C THR A 9 0.98 3.18 -6.43
N PHE A 10 -0.05 3.40 -5.59
CA PHE A 10 -0.35 4.69 -4.97
C PHE A 10 -0.41 5.85 -5.99
N ASP A 11 -1.25 5.70 -7.01
CA ASP A 11 -1.34 6.63 -8.13
C ASP A 11 -2.75 7.25 -8.28
N PRO A 12 -3.11 8.24 -7.45
CA PRO A 12 -2.37 8.73 -6.28
C PRO A 12 -2.65 7.93 -5.00
N ILE A 13 -1.97 8.27 -3.90
CA ILE A 13 -2.41 7.91 -2.55
C ILE A 13 -3.82 8.51 -2.28
N THR A 14 -4.62 7.86 -1.44
CA THR A 14 -6.03 8.22 -1.20
C THR A 14 -6.38 8.03 0.27
N LEU A 15 -7.52 8.56 0.71
CA LEU A 15 -8.03 8.35 2.08
C LEU A 15 -8.19 6.86 2.45
N GLY A 16 -8.55 6.01 1.47
CA GLY A 16 -8.59 4.57 1.66
C GLY A 16 -7.22 3.97 1.96
N HIS A 17 -6.16 4.45 1.30
CA HIS A 17 -4.79 4.03 1.62
C HIS A 17 -4.36 4.51 3.00
N LEU A 18 -4.68 5.76 3.36
CA LEU A 18 -4.32 6.34 4.66
C LEU A 18 -4.99 5.61 5.84
N ASP A 19 -6.22 5.16 5.68
CA ASP A 19 -6.89 4.28 6.66
C ASP A 19 -6.10 3.00 6.91
N ILE A 20 -5.73 2.29 5.84
CA ILE A 20 -4.95 1.05 5.94
C ILE A 20 -3.58 1.32 6.56
N ILE A 21 -2.89 2.39 6.15
CA ILE A 21 -1.58 2.78 6.70
C ILE A 21 -1.68 3.05 8.20
N SER A 22 -2.65 3.85 8.63
CA SER A 22 -2.87 4.19 10.04
C SER A 22 -3.09 2.95 10.88
N ARG A 23 -3.94 2.03 10.41
CA ARG A 23 -4.27 0.79 11.12
C ARG A 23 -3.14 -0.23 11.09
N ALA A 24 -2.41 -0.32 9.98
CA ALA A 24 -1.24 -1.19 9.85
C ALA A 24 -0.11 -0.75 10.79
N ALA A 25 0.10 0.56 10.93
CA ALA A 25 1.12 1.11 11.82
C ALA A 25 0.93 0.65 13.28
N LEU A 26 -0.32 0.48 13.74
CA LEU A 26 -0.61 -0.01 15.09
C LEU A 26 -0.25 -1.50 15.32
N LEU A 27 0.07 -2.25 14.25
CA LEU A 27 0.35 -3.69 14.31
C LEU A 27 1.85 -4.02 14.23
N VAL A 28 2.68 -3.06 13.88
CA VAL A 28 4.10 -3.25 13.59
C VAL A 28 4.95 -2.18 14.28
N ASP A 29 6.24 -2.46 14.47
CA ASP A 29 7.16 -1.49 15.06
C ASP A 29 7.66 -0.49 13.99
N ARG A 30 7.65 -0.92 12.72
CA ARG A 30 8.03 -0.12 11.54
C ARG A 30 7.18 -0.51 10.34
N LEU A 31 6.67 0.48 9.61
CA LEU A 31 5.85 0.27 8.43
C LEU A 31 6.54 0.86 7.19
N VAL A 32 6.78 0.01 6.20
CA VAL A 32 7.34 0.39 4.91
C VAL A 32 6.21 0.46 3.88
N ILE A 33 6.08 1.59 3.19
CA ILE A 33 5.15 1.78 2.08
C ILE A 33 5.90 1.46 0.79
N GLY A 34 5.67 0.28 0.23
CA GLY A 34 6.33 -0.19 -0.98
C GLY A 34 5.69 0.43 -2.22
N VAL A 35 6.38 1.36 -2.87
CA VAL A 35 5.88 2.09 -4.04
C VAL A 35 6.33 1.40 -5.32
N ALA A 36 5.44 0.59 -5.89
CA ALA A 36 5.74 -0.14 -7.12
C ALA A 36 5.88 0.85 -8.30
N ILE A 37 6.93 0.71 -9.11
CA ILE A 37 7.12 1.57 -10.30
C ILE A 37 5.98 1.35 -11.31
N ASN A 38 5.62 0.09 -11.57
CA ASN A 38 4.51 -0.34 -12.42
C ASN A 38 4.47 0.33 -13.81
N ARG A 39 5.60 0.32 -14.53
CA ARG A 39 5.78 1.02 -15.83
C ARG A 39 4.73 0.63 -16.87
N ASP A 40 4.34 -0.65 -16.90
CA ASP A 40 3.38 -1.18 -17.87
C ASP A 40 1.96 -0.61 -17.72
N LYS A 41 1.63 -0.03 -16.56
CA LYS A 41 0.30 0.54 -16.27
C LYS A 41 0.18 2.03 -16.54
N GLY A 42 1.27 2.70 -16.95
CA GLY A 42 1.28 4.14 -17.25
C GLY A 42 0.70 4.99 -16.12
N PRO A 43 1.35 5.03 -14.94
CA PRO A 43 0.87 5.83 -13.82
C PRO A 43 0.74 7.31 -14.19
N LEU A 44 -0.25 7.99 -13.62
CA LEU A 44 -0.50 9.42 -13.86
C LEU A 44 0.63 10.27 -13.28
N PHE A 45 1.11 9.90 -12.09
CA PHE A 45 2.18 10.58 -11.39
C PHE A 45 3.51 9.84 -11.55
N SER A 46 4.60 10.61 -11.62
CA SER A 46 5.95 10.06 -11.61
C SER A 46 6.20 9.24 -10.34
N LEU A 47 7.22 8.38 -10.35
CA LEU A 47 7.59 7.65 -9.13
C LEU A 47 8.03 8.62 -8.02
N GLU A 48 8.80 9.66 -8.38
CA GLU A 48 9.23 10.67 -7.42
C GLU A 48 8.03 11.38 -6.78
N ASP A 49 7.04 11.78 -7.59
CA ASP A 49 5.84 12.47 -7.09
C ASP A 49 5.03 11.59 -6.13
N ARG A 50 4.82 10.31 -6.49
CA ARG A 50 4.08 9.36 -5.63
C ARG A 50 4.80 9.14 -4.30
N VAL A 51 6.12 8.99 -4.34
CA VAL A 51 6.94 8.88 -3.11
C VAL A 51 6.85 10.16 -2.29
N ALA A 52 6.88 11.34 -2.92
CA ALA A 52 6.76 12.62 -2.23
C ALA A 52 5.38 12.78 -1.55
N MET A 53 4.30 12.43 -2.24
CA MET A 53 2.94 12.42 -1.67
C MET A 53 2.86 11.49 -0.45
N ILE A 54 3.35 10.26 -0.57
CA ILE A 54 3.36 9.30 0.56
C ILE A 54 4.13 9.86 1.75
N LYS A 55 5.32 10.42 1.52
CA LYS A 55 6.12 11.02 2.60
C LYS A 55 5.38 12.15 3.30
N ALA A 56 4.71 13.03 2.55
CA ALA A 56 3.94 14.14 3.10
C ALA A 56 2.77 13.63 3.97
N GLU A 57 1.95 12.72 3.44
CA GLU A 57 0.78 12.20 4.13
C GLU A 57 1.14 11.33 5.36
N CYS A 58 2.20 10.52 5.24
CA CYS A 58 2.60 9.59 6.31
C CYS A 58 3.34 10.27 7.46
N ALA A 59 3.88 11.48 7.30
CA ALA A 59 4.60 12.19 8.37
C ALA A 59 3.71 12.44 9.60
N ALA A 60 2.47 12.89 9.37
CA ALA A 60 1.50 13.11 10.44
C ALA A 60 1.05 11.78 11.09
N LEU A 61 0.84 10.74 10.27
CA LEU A 61 0.45 9.41 10.76
C LEU A 61 1.52 8.76 11.62
N GLY A 62 2.80 8.83 11.22
CA GLY A 62 3.90 8.29 12.02
C GLY A 62 4.00 8.95 13.38
N THR A 63 3.81 10.28 13.44
CA THR A 63 3.76 11.02 14.70
C THR A 63 2.58 10.60 15.57
N ALA A 64 1.38 10.47 14.99
CA ALA A 64 0.17 10.13 15.71
C ALA A 64 0.17 8.68 16.25
N THR A 65 0.77 7.76 15.51
CA THR A 65 0.82 6.32 15.85
C THR A 65 2.07 5.95 16.65
N GLY A 66 3.08 6.83 16.72
CA GLY A 66 4.38 6.52 17.30
C GLY A 66 5.18 5.47 16.51
N THR A 67 4.82 5.23 15.24
CA THR A 67 5.41 4.20 14.38
C THR A 67 6.27 4.85 13.30
N GLU A 68 7.46 4.30 13.03
CA GLU A 68 8.28 4.74 11.89
C GLU A 68 7.61 4.32 10.58
N ILE A 69 7.21 5.28 9.76
CA ILE A 69 6.62 5.05 8.43
C ILE A 69 7.55 5.58 7.35
N VAL A 70 7.99 4.72 6.43
CA VAL A 70 8.93 5.08 5.36
C VAL A 70 8.42 4.66 3.99
N ALA A 71 8.57 5.54 3.00
CA ALA A 71 8.30 5.20 1.60
C ALA A 71 9.53 4.54 0.96
N HIS A 72 9.32 3.41 0.28
CA HIS A 72 10.37 2.65 -0.39
C HIS A 72 9.95 2.31 -1.84
N PRO A 73 10.53 2.96 -2.86
CA PRO A 73 10.26 2.60 -4.25
C PRO A 73 10.88 1.25 -4.60
N PHE A 74 10.20 0.42 -5.40
CA PHE A 74 10.72 -0.89 -5.82
C PHE A 74 10.20 -1.30 -7.21
N GLU A 75 11.00 -2.10 -7.93
CA GLU A 75 10.67 -2.68 -9.24
C GLU A 75 10.90 -4.20 -9.36
N ASN A 76 11.31 -4.86 -8.28
CA ASN A 76 11.50 -6.32 -8.19
C ASN A 76 10.22 -7.04 -7.71
N LEU A 77 10.33 -8.35 -7.44
CA LEU A 77 9.22 -9.12 -6.89
C LEU A 77 8.83 -8.59 -5.51
N LEU A 78 7.55 -8.70 -5.17
CA LEU A 78 7.05 -8.24 -3.88
C LEU A 78 7.77 -8.95 -2.70
N ILE A 79 8.05 -10.25 -2.85
CA ILE A 79 8.75 -11.01 -1.82
C ILE A 79 10.21 -10.54 -1.66
N ASP A 80 10.89 -10.21 -2.76
CA ASP A 80 12.24 -9.67 -2.73
C ASP A 80 12.25 -8.28 -2.06
N CYS A 81 11.29 -7.42 -2.41
CA CYS A 81 11.12 -6.14 -1.72
C CYS A 81 10.86 -6.31 -0.22
N ALA A 82 10.10 -7.34 0.18
CA ALA A 82 9.91 -7.65 1.60
C ALA A 82 11.25 -8.00 2.27
N HIS A 83 12.11 -8.79 1.62
CA HIS A 83 13.45 -9.09 2.11
C HIS A 83 14.35 -7.85 2.17
N ASP A 84 14.36 -7.03 1.12
CA ASP A 84 15.20 -5.82 1.02
C ASP A 84 14.97 -4.85 2.19
N VAL A 85 13.73 -4.79 2.67
CA VAL A 85 13.34 -3.91 3.78
C VAL A 85 13.23 -4.64 5.12
N GLY A 86 13.50 -5.95 5.13
CA GLY A 86 13.43 -6.81 6.30
C GLY A 86 12.01 -7.05 6.83
N ALA A 87 10.98 -6.93 6.00
CA ALA A 87 9.59 -7.16 6.38
C ALA A 87 9.28 -8.63 6.62
N GLN A 88 8.57 -8.93 7.71
CA GLN A 88 8.00 -10.26 7.98
C GLN A 88 6.49 -10.32 7.69
N VAL A 89 5.87 -9.15 7.47
CA VAL A 89 4.43 -9.03 7.26
C VAL A 89 4.18 -8.18 6.02
N ILE A 90 3.42 -8.70 5.07
CA ILE A 90 2.82 -7.92 3.99
C ILE A 90 1.41 -7.54 4.42
N VAL A 91 1.09 -6.25 4.45
CA VAL A 91 -0.26 -5.76 4.71
C VAL A 91 -0.96 -5.51 3.39
N ARG A 92 -2.24 -5.88 3.28
CA ARG A 92 -3.09 -5.61 2.12
C ARG A 92 -4.44 -5.08 2.58
N GLY A 93 -5.02 -4.16 1.81
CA GLY A 93 -6.38 -3.67 2.04
C GLY A 93 -7.38 -4.46 1.19
N LEU A 94 -8.51 -4.88 1.77
CA LEU A 94 -9.64 -5.46 1.04
C LEU A 94 -10.84 -4.54 1.10
N ARG A 95 -11.42 -4.18 -0.06
CA ARG A 95 -12.63 -3.34 -0.12
C ARG A 95 -13.86 -4.14 -0.48
N ALA A 96 -13.73 -5.04 -1.44
CA ALA A 96 -14.82 -5.84 -1.96
C ALA A 96 -14.40 -7.30 -2.19
N VAL A 97 -15.39 -8.18 -2.36
CA VAL A 97 -15.17 -9.61 -2.65
C VAL A 97 -14.29 -9.82 -3.89
N ALA A 98 -14.40 -8.95 -4.90
CA ALA A 98 -13.57 -9.05 -6.11
C ALA A 98 -12.07 -8.82 -5.84
N ASP A 99 -11.71 -7.99 -4.84
CA ASP A 99 -10.30 -7.82 -4.45
C ASP A 99 -9.77 -9.15 -3.86
N PHE A 100 -10.61 -9.90 -3.14
CA PHE A 100 -10.20 -11.13 -2.45
C PHE A 100 -9.70 -12.23 -3.40
N GLU A 101 -10.35 -12.45 -4.54
CA GLU A 101 -9.92 -13.50 -5.48
C GLU A 101 -8.51 -13.25 -6.02
N TYR A 102 -8.24 -12.01 -6.43
CA TYR A 102 -6.92 -11.60 -6.90
C TYR A 102 -5.87 -11.73 -5.78
N GLU A 103 -6.19 -11.23 -4.60
CA GLU A 103 -5.29 -11.28 -3.45
C GLU A 103 -5.01 -12.71 -2.98
N PHE A 104 -6.01 -13.60 -3.01
CA PHE A 104 -5.87 -14.99 -2.62
C PHE A 104 -4.85 -15.73 -3.51
N GLN A 105 -4.89 -15.49 -4.82
CA GLN A 105 -3.90 -16.05 -5.75
C GLN A 105 -2.49 -15.51 -5.45
N MET A 106 -2.38 -14.20 -5.23
CA MET A 106 -1.09 -13.56 -4.96
C MET A 106 -0.46 -14.05 -3.65
N VAL A 107 -1.27 -14.25 -2.60
CA VAL A 107 -0.82 -14.87 -1.34
C VAL A 107 -0.29 -16.28 -1.58
N GLY A 108 -1.03 -17.10 -2.35
CA GLY A 108 -0.59 -18.46 -2.67
C GLY A 108 0.77 -18.50 -3.37
N MET A 109 0.98 -17.59 -4.33
CA MET A 109 2.26 -17.49 -5.05
C MET A 109 3.39 -16.98 -4.15
N ASN A 110 3.16 -15.91 -3.39
CA ASN A 110 4.19 -15.37 -2.48
C ASN A 110 4.57 -16.39 -1.41
N ARG A 111 3.61 -17.10 -0.83
CA ARG A 111 3.85 -18.14 0.18
C ARG A 111 4.62 -19.34 -0.40
N ALA A 112 4.40 -19.67 -1.67
CA ALA A 112 5.16 -20.72 -2.35
C ALA A 112 6.62 -20.31 -2.62
N MET A 113 6.88 -19.01 -2.81
CA MET A 113 8.23 -18.47 -2.95
C MET A 113 8.94 -18.36 -1.60
N ASP A 114 8.28 -17.82 -0.59
CA ASP A 114 8.76 -17.83 0.79
C ASP A 114 7.59 -17.80 1.79
N SER A 115 7.50 -18.82 2.63
CA SER A 115 6.49 -18.94 3.69
C SER A 115 6.88 -18.23 5.00
N SER A 116 8.06 -17.60 5.07
CA SER A 116 8.52 -16.85 6.23
C SER A 116 7.90 -15.45 6.34
N VAL A 117 7.38 -14.91 5.23
CA VAL A 117 6.66 -13.64 5.15
C VAL A 117 5.16 -13.91 5.14
N GLU A 118 4.44 -13.39 6.14
CA GLU A 118 2.98 -13.61 6.25
C GLU A 118 2.19 -12.46 5.62
N THR A 119 1.02 -12.75 5.03
CA THR A 119 0.15 -11.70 4.47
C THR A 119 -1.05 -11.46 5.37
N VAL A 120 -1.26 -10.21 5.79
CA VAL A 120 -2.37 -9.78 6.63
C VAL A 120 -3.29 -8.85 5.85
N PHE A 121 -4.59 -9.15 5.89
CA PHE A 121 -5.62 -8.34 5.26
C PHE A 121 -6.32 -7.45 6.28
N LEU A 122 -6.42 -6.16 5.96
CA LEU A 122 -7.25 -5.20 6.67
C LEU A 122 -8.45 -4.83 5.79
N MET A 123 -9.65 -5.04 6.30
CA MET A 123 -10.87 -4.60 5.63
C MET A 123 -10.91 -3.07 5.61
N ALA A 124 -11.09 -2.46 4.45
CA ALA A 124 -11.24 -1.01 4.33
C ALA A 124 -12.48 -0.52 5.08
N GLU A 125 -12.37 0.64 5.73
CA GLU A 125 -13.52 1.30 6.36
C GLU A 125 -14.67 1.53 5.35
N ALA A 126 -15.91 1.29 5.79
CA ALA A 126 -17.09 1.36 4.92
C ALA A 126 -17.20 2.67 4.14
N LYS A 127 -16.88 3.81 4.77
CA LYS A 127 -16.89 5.14 4.11
C LYS A 127 -15.82 5.29 3.02
N HIS A 128 -14.77 4.48 3.02
CA HIS A 128 -13.68 4.54 2.04
C HIS A 128 -13.71 3.37 1.04
N GLN A 129 -14.62 2.40 1.19
CA GLN A 129 -14.67 1.22 0.31
C GLN A 129 -14.86 1.57 -1.17
N ALA A 130 -15.60 2.64 -1.47
CA ALA A 130 -15.80 3.13 -2.84
C ALA A 130 -14.60 3.88 -3.42
N ILE A 131 -13.62 4.26 -2.58
CA ILE A 131 -12.47 5.06 -3.02
C ILE A 131 -11.46 4.14 -3.71
N ALA A 132 -11.26 4.38 -4.99
CA ALA A 132 -10.23 3.73 -5.81
C ALA A 132 -9.47 4.81 -6.59
N SER A 133 -8.13 4.76 -6.61
CA SER A 133 -7.33 5.75 -7.35
C SER A 133 -7.73 5.83 -8.83
N LYS A 134 -8.18 4.71 -9.43
CA LYS A 134 -8.73 4.71 -10.79
C LYS A 134 -9.93 5.66 -10.93
N LEU A 135 -10.89 5.60 -9.99
CA LEU A 135 -12.08 6.45 -10.01
C LEU A 135 -11.74 7.90 -9.66
N VAL A 136 -10.85 8.13 -8.69
CA VAL A 136 -10.34 9.47 -8.35
C VAL A 136 -9.72 10.14 -9.57
N LYS A 137 -8.85 9.42 -10.31
CA LYS A 137 -8.26 9.91 -11.56
C LYS A 137 -9.30 10.23 -12.63
N GLU A 138 -10.36 9.43 -12.72
CA GLU A 138 -11.43 9.64 -13.69
C GLU A 138 -12.24 10.90 -13.38
N ILE A 139 -12.59 11.14 -12.11
CA ILE A 139 -13.29 12.34 -11.67
C ILE A 139 -12.41 13.58 -11.90
N ALA A 140 -11.15 13.54 -11.46
CA ALA A 140 -10.22 14.66 -11.63
C ALA A 140 -9.99 15.03 -13.10
N ARG A 141 -9.91 14.03 -13.99
CA ARG A 141 -9.76 14.24 -15.44
C ARG A 141 -10.98 14.93 -16.07
N LEU A 142 -12.15 14.81 -15.43
CA LEU A 142 -13.41 15.41 -15.86
C LEU A 142 -13.73 16.69 -15.09
N ASP A 143 -12.72 17.33 -14.49
CA ASP A 143 -12.81 18.57 -13.70
C ASP A 143 -13.74 18.47 -12.49
N GLY A 144 -13.96 17.26 -11.97
CA GLY A 144 -14.66 17.04 -10.72
C GLY A 144 -13.78 17.28 -9.49
N ASP A 145 -14.39 17.67 -8.38
CA ASP A 145 -13.73 17.89 -7.08
C ASP A 145 -13.37 16.53 -6.43
N VAL A 146 -12.13 16.40 -5.95
CA VAL A 146 -11.55 15.16 -5.40
C VAL A 146 -10.67 15.38 -4.17
#